data_AF-A0A7J0D0Y4-F1
#
_entry.id   AF-A0A7J0D0Y4-F1
#
_cell.length_a   1.000
_cell.length_b   1.000
_cell.length_c   1.000
_cell.angle_alpha   90.00
_cell.angle_beta   90.00
_cell.angle_gamma   90.00
#
_symmetry.space_group_name_H-M   'P 1'
#
loop_
_entity.id
_entity.type
_entity.pdbx_description
1 polymer ?
#
loop_
_entity_poly.entity_id
_entity_poly.type
_entity_poly.pdbx_seq_one_letter_code
_entity_poly.pdbx_strand_id
1 'polypeptide(L)'
;MSVCRGCCCGTEKIPGVDHAAQLTRLRSGLDGAATVRAVECLDACEQGNVIVVQPSAEGRRAGGRPVWLGLVNDEHAEQDIITWASAGGPGLADAPDILDLYVFQPSRRVRAGLDG
;
A
#
# COMPACT_ATOMS: atom_id res chain seq x y z
N MET A 1 4.87 -4.56 2.81
CA MET A 1 4.09 -3.68 1.93
C MET A 1 4.32 -4.09 0.48
N SER A 2 3.24 -4.25 -0.29
CA SER A 2 3.32 -4.45 -1.74
C SER A 2 2.89 -3.18 -2.46
N VAL A 3 3.60 -2.84 -3.53
CA VAL A 3 3.40 -1.59 -4.29
C VAL A 3 3.29 -1.95 -5.76
N CYS A 4 2.14 -1.67 -6.39
CA CYS A 4 1.91 -1.98 -7.79
C CYS A 4 2.78 -1.09 -8.70
N ARG A 5 3.56 -1.70 -9.59
CA ARG A 5 4.58 -1.04 -10.44
C ARG A 5 4.67 -1.62 -11.85
N GLY A 6 3.56 -2.11 -12.41
CA GLY A 6 3.51 -2.56 -13.82
C GLY A 6 2.64 -1.68 -14.73
N CYS A 7 1.93 -2.28 -15.67
CA CYS A 7 1.41 -1.56 -16.83
C CYS A 7 0.39 -0.42 -16.54
N CYS A 8 -0.30 -0.46 -15.39
CA CYS A 8 -1.29 0.53 -14.96
C CYS A 8 -0.83 1.41 -13.79
N CYS A 9 0.22 1.01 -13.06
CA CYS A 9 0.71 1.69 -11.87
C CYS A 9 2.22 1.85 -12.02
N GLY A 10 2.80 3.03 -11.75
CA GLY A 10 4.25 3.20 -11.97
C GLY A 10 4.63 3.76 -13.34
N THR A 11 3.67 4.21 -14.14
CA THR A 11 3.89 4.69 -15.51
C THR A 11 3.19 6.04 -15.73
N GLU A 12 3.43 6.66 -16.90
CA GLU A 12 2.82 7.93 -17.32
C GLU A 12 1.29 7.89 -17.42
N LYS A 13 0.66 6.70 -17.35
CA LYS A 13 -0.80 6.55 -17.26
C LYS A 13 -1.38 7.17 -15.98
N ILE A 14 -0.56 7.38 -14.96
CA ILE A 14 -0.91 8.15 -13.77
C ILE A 14 -0.05 9.42 -13.79
N PRO A 15 -0.53 10.50 -14.43
CA PRO A 15 0.25 11.72 -14.60
C PRO A 15 0.42 12.46 -13.27
N GLY A 16 1.48 13.27 -13.18
CA GLY A 16 1.75 14.12 -12.01
C GLY A 16 2.37 13.39 -10.81
N VAL A 17 2.65 12.09 -10.94
CA VAL A 17 3.27 11.28 -9.89
C VAL A 17 4.65 10.82 -10.32
N ASP A 18 5.67 11.12 -9.52
CA ASP A 18 6.99 10.50 -9.66
C ASP A 18 6.99 9.16 -8.92
N HIS A 19 6.61 8.11 -9.66
CA HIS A 19 6.46 6.75 -9.12
C HIS A 19 7.77 6.12 -8.63
N ALA A 20 8.90 6.50 -9.24
CA ALA A 20 10.22 6.00 -8.87
C ALA A 20 10.69 6.66 -7.57
N ALA A 21 10.47 7.97 -7.43
CA ALA A 21 10.73 8.68 -6.18
C ALA A 21 9.80 8.18 -5.06
N GLN A 22 8.51 7.95 -5.34
CA GLN A 22 7.56 7.38 -4.39
C GLN A 22 8.04 6.00 -3.89
N LEU A 23 8.43 5.10 -4.80
CA LEU A 23 8.93 3.79 -4.39
C LEU A 23 10.21 3.89 -3.53
N THR A 24 11.09 4.85 -3.84
CA THR A 24 12.30 5.13 -3.06
C THR A 24 11.94 5.63 -1.66
N ARG A 25 11.03 6.61 -1.54
CA ARG A 25 10.58 7.16 -0.26
C ARG A 25 9.89 6.10 0.61
N LEU A 26 9.00 5.28 0.03
CA LEU A 26 8.40 4.14 0.74
C LEU A 26 9.47 3.18 1.30
N ARG A 27 10.47 2.82 0.49
CA ARG A 27 11.56 1.92 0.91
C ARG A 27 12.40 2.52 2.03
N SER A 28 12.79 3.79 1.90
CA SER A 28 13.61 4.48 2.90
C SER A 28 12.84 4.75 4.19
N GLY A 29 11.59 5.18 4.10
CA GLY A 29 10.75 5.50 5.26
C GLY A 29 10.32 4.28 6.08
N LEU A 30 10.37 3.09 5.48
CA LEU A 30 10.05 1.82 6.14
C LEU A 30 11.27 0.93 6.39
N ASP A 31 12.48 1.44 6.18
CA ASP A 31 13.69 0.69 6.48
C ASP A 31 13.73 0.29 7.97
N GLY A 32 14.05 -0.98 8.23
CA GLY A 32 13.97 -1.57 9.57
C GLY A 32 12.56 -1.84 10.12
N ALA A 33 11.49 -1.23 9.58
CA ALA A 33 10.12 -1.43 10.05
C ALA A 33 9.34 -2.47 9.21
N ALA A 34 9.44 -2.41 7.88
CA ALA A 34 8.73 -3.32 6.98
C ALA A 34 9.43 -3.48 5.63
N THR A 35 9.33 -4.67 5.03
CA THR A 35 9.80 -4.88 3.65
C THR A 35 8.82 -4.26 2.65
N VAL A 36 9.33 -3.43 1.73
CA VAL A 36 8.57 -2.86 0.61
C VAL A 36 8.94 -3.58 -0.69
N ARG A 37 7.94 -4.22 -1.32
CA ARG A 37 8.10 -4.99 -2.56
C ARG A 37 7.33 -4.32 -3.70
N ALA A 38 8.03 -4.00 -4.78
CA ALA A 38 7.35 -3.67 -6.03
C ALA A 38 6.80 -4.96 -6.64
N VAL A 39 5.56 -4.92 -7.11
CA VAL A 39 4.89 -6.04 -7.79
C VAL A 39 4.36 -5.58 -9.14
N GLU A 40 4.42 -6.46 -10.13
CA GLU A 40 4.00 -6.11 -11.51
C GLU A 40 2.50 -5.77 -11.59
N CYS A 41 1.64 -6.53 -10.92
CA CYS A 41 0.20 -6.26 -10.92
C CYS A 41 -0.45 -6.73 -9.61
N LEU A 42 -1.45 -5.98 -9.14
CA LEU A 42 -2.33 -6.35 -8.03
C LEU A 42 -3.76 -6.63 -8.49
N ASP A 43 -3.98 -6.74 -9.80
CA ASP A 43 -5.27 -7.03 -10.44
C ASP A 43 -6.44 -6.10 -10.02
N ALA A 44 -6.08 -4.87 -9.64
CA ALA A 44 -6.99 -3.78 -9.25
C ALA A 44 -6.64 -2.50 -10.04
N CYS A 45 -6.45 -2.64 -11.35
CA CYS A 45 -5.95 -1.58 -12.22
C CYS A 45 -6.83 -0.33 -12.23
N GLU A 46 -8.14 -0.49 -12.02
CA GLU A 46 -9.12 0.59 -11.95
C GLU A 46 -8.90 1.54 -10.76
N GLN A 47 -8.18 1.08 -9.73
CA GLN A 47 -7.90 1.87 -8.54
C GLN A 47 -6.67 2.75 -8.69
N GLY A 48 -5.76 2.44 -9.63
CA GLY A 48 -4.55 3.22 -9.86
C GLY A 48 -3.58 3.28 -8.67
N ASN A 49 -2.28 3.33 -8.96
CA ASN A 49 -1.19 3.43 -7.98
C ASN A 49 -1.40 2.65 -6.66
N VAL A 50 -1.75 1.37 -6.78
CA VAL A 50 -2.23 0.58 -5.64
C VAL A 50 -1.09 0.22 -4.68
N ILE A 51 -1.32 0.41 -3.39
CA ILE A 51 -0.45 -0.02 -2.29
C ILE A 51 -1.23 -0.95 -1.35
N VAL A 52 -0.59 -2.03 -0.91
CA VAL A 52 -1.14 -2.96 0.08
C VAL A 52 -0.24 -2.99 1.30
N VAL A 53 -0.80 -2.59 2.45
CA VAL A 53 -0.14 -2.71 3.75
C VAL A 53 -0.53 -4.05 4.36
N GLN A 54 0.43 -4.97 4.43
CA GLN A 54 0.21 -6.25 5.09
C GLN A 54 0.41 -6.10 6.60
N PRO A 55 -0.43 -6.75 7.43
CA PRO A 55 -0.18 -6.84 8.87
C PRO A 55 1.10 -7.64 9.14
N SER A 56 1.84 -7.24 10.17
CA SER A 56 2.93 -8.03 10.75
C SER A 56 2.39 -9.34 11.36
N ALA A 57 3.27 -10.26 11.78
CA ALA A 57 2.82 -11.46 12.48
C ALA A 57 2.03 -11.14 13.76
N GLU A 58 2.43 -10.08 14.47
CA GLU A 58 1.72 -9.58 15.63
C GLU A 58 0.40 -8.91 15.26
N GLY A 59 0.40 -8.04 14.23
CA GLY A 59 -0.83 -7.43 13.71
C GLY A 59 -1.86 -8.47 13.29
N ARG A 60 -1.45 -9.55 12.62
CA ARG A 60 -2.36 -10.67 12.28
C ARG A 60 -2.97 -11.33 13.50
N ARG A 61 -2.18 -11.58 14.55
CA ARG A 61 -2.66 -12.15 15.82
C ARG A 61 -3.65 -11.21 16.51
N ALA A 62 -3.44 -9.91 16.41
CA ALA A 62 -4.35 -8.87 16.91
C ALA A 62 -5.60 -8.69 16.02
N GLY A 63 -5.77 -9.48 14.96
CA GLY A 63 -6.93 -9.39 14.07
C GLY A 63 -6.73 -8.51 12.84
N GLY A 64 -5.56 -7.89 12.68
CA GLY A 64 -5.18 -7.13 11.50
C GLY A 64 -5.32 -7.92 10.21
N ARG A 65 -5.75 -7.23 9.15
CA ARG A 65 -5.92 -7.76 7.79
C ARG A 65 -5.21 -6.84 6.80
N PRO A 66 -4.83 -7.33 5.60
CA PRO A 66 -4.27 -6.47 4.57
C PRO A 66 -5.21 -5.31 4.26
N VAL A 67 -4.67 -4.09 4.25
CA VAL A 67 -5.40 -2.88 3.85
C VAL A 67 -4.95 -2.47 2.47
N TRP A 68 -5.92 -2.16 1.63
CA TRP A 68 -5.75 -1.89 0.20
C TRP A 68 -6.05 -0.43 -0.08
N LEU A 69 -5.07 0.27 -0.64
CA LEU A 69 -5.10 1.69 -0.87
C LEU A 69 -4.92 1.95 -2.36
N GLY A 70 -5.91 2.60 -2.97
CA GLY A 70 -5.90 3.02 -4.36
C GLY A 70 -5.66 4.52 -4.47
N LEU A 71 -5.38 5.01 -5.68
CA LEU A 71 -5.27 6.44 -5.98
C LEU A 71 -4.25 7.21 -5.10
N VAL A 72 -3.22 6.54 -4.58
CA VAL A 72 -2.19 7.14 -3.71
C VAL A 72 -1.24 8.01 -4.54
N ASN A 73 -1.76 9.12 -5.07
CA ASN A 73 -1.08 9.93 -6.07
C ASN A 73 -0.41 11.17 -5.47
N ASP A 74 -0.77 11.56 -4.25
CA ASP A 74 -0.16 12.68 -3.55
C ASP A 74 0.85 12.20 -2.48
N GLU A 75 1.79 13.09 -2.15
CA GLU A 75 2.86 12.81 -1.19
C GLU A 75 2.36 12.75 0.26
N HIS A 76 1.27 13.44 0.61
CA HIS A 76 0.77 13.44 2.00
C HIS A 76 0.18 12.08 2.35
N ALA A 77 -0.62 11.50 1.46
CA ALA A 77 -1.14 10.14 1.61
C ALA A 77 0.00 9.11 1.73
N GLU A 78 1.07 9.25 0.92
CA GLU A 78 2.26 8.42 1.05
C GLU A 78 2.91 8.54 2.44
N GLN A 79 3.10 9.76 2.94
CA GLN A 79 3.71 10.01 4.25
C GLN A 79 2.87 9.46 5.40
N ASP A 80 1.54 9.57 5.31
CA ASP A 80 0.61 8.98 6.28
C ASP A 80 0.69 7.46 6.29
N ILE A 81 0.79 6.83 5.11
CA ILE A 81 0.98 5.38 4.96
C ILE A 81 2.31 4.94 5.59
N ILE A 82 3.41 5.66 5.33
CA ILE A 82 4.73 5.37 5.92
C ILE A 82 4.64 5.46 7.44
N THR A 83 4.08 6.56 7.96
CA THR A 83 3.96 6.80 9.40
C THR A 83 3.15 5.69 10.07
N TRP A 84 2.00 5.34 9.50
CA TRP A 84 1.14 4.28 10.02
C TRP A 84 1.80 2.89 9.95
N ALA A 85 2.43 2.54 8.83
CA ALA A 85 3.11 1.26 8.69
C ALA A 85 4.33 1.13 9.62
N SER A 86 5.07 2.23 9.84
CA SER A 86 6.17 2.29 10.83
C SER A 86 5.68 2.15 12.27
N ALA A 87 4.47 2.60 12.58
CA ALA A 87 3.83 2.40 13.88
C ALA A 87 3.32 0.96 14.11
N GLY A 88 3.49 0.06 13.14
CA GLY A 88 3.08 -1.35 13.23
C GLY A 88 1.95 -1.73 12.26
N GLY A 89 1.27 -0.74 11.68
CA GLY A 89 0.27 -0.93 10.63
C GLY A 89 -0.99 -1.70 11.10
N PRO A 90 -1.67 -2.41 10.19
CA PRO A 90 -2.97 -3.01 10.45
C PRO A 90 -2.98 -3.95 11.66
N GLY A 91 -3.87 -3.66 12.60
CA GLY A 91 -4.08 -4.43 13.82
C GLY A 91 -3.21 -4.02 15.02
N LEU A 92 -2.21 -3.15 14.82
CA LEU A 92 -1.36 -2.64 15.90
C LEU A 92 -1.41 -1.12 16.06
N ALA A 93 -1.63 -0.40 14.96
CA ALA A 93 -1.84 1.03 14.94
C ALA A 93 -3.11 1.35 14.15
N ASP A 94 -3.88 2.33 14.65
CA ASP A 94 -5.00 2.87 13.92
C ASP A 94 -4.48 3.70 12.72
N ALA A 95 -5.10 3.50 11.56
CA ALA A 95 -4.81 4.31 10.40
C ALA A 95 -5.39 5.73 10.62
N PRO A 96 -4.69 6.80 10.18
CA PRO A 96 -5.29 8.12 10.13
C PRO A 96 -6.60 8.10 9.31
N ASP A 97 -7.66 8.75 9.80
CA ASP A 97 -9.00 8.77 9.16
C ASP A 97 -8.95 9.20 7.68
N ILE A 98 -7.99 10.05 7.30
CA ILE A 98 -7.80 10.49 5.91
C ILE A 98 -7.50 9.32 4.97
N LEU A 99 -6.90 8.23 5.47
CA LEU A 99 -6.61 7.04 4.68
C LEU A 99 -7.89 6.31 4.23
N ASP A 100 -9.02 6.51 4.90
CA ASP A 100 -10.31 5.92 4.48
C ASP A 100 -10.74 6.38 3.09
N LEU A 101 -10.28 7.56 2.62
CA LEU A 101 -10.52 8.04 1.25
C LEU A 101 -9.83 7.19 0.18
N TYR A 102 -8.77 6.46 0.54
CA TYR A 102 -7.96 5.64 -0.35
C TYR A 102 -8.30 4.15 -0.19
N VAL A 103 -8.93 3.76 0.92
CA VAL A 103 -9.28 2.37 1.20
C VAL A 103 -10.32 1.87 0.21
N PHE A 104 -10.02 0.74 -0.41
CA PHE A 104 -10.99 0.02 -1.23
C PHE A 104 -11.01 -1.48 -0.90
N GLN A 105 -12.09 -2.14 -1.30
CA GLN A 105 -12.20 -3.59 -1.17
C GLN A 105 -12.00 -4.25 -2.53
N PRO A 106 -10.87 -4.92 -2.77
CA PRO A 106 -10.67 -5.67 -4.01
C PRO A 106 -11.64 -6.86 -4.09
N SER A 107 -11.81 -7.38 -5.30
CA SER A 107 -12.62 -8.58 -5.53
C SER A 107 -12.09 -9.78 -4.73
N ARG A 108 -12.96 -10.76 -4.43
CA ARG A 108 -12.56 -11.99 -3.72
C ARG A 108 -11.44 -12.75 -4.44
N ARG A 109 -11.46 -12.75 -5.77
CA ARG A 109 -10.43 -13.38 -6.62
C ARG A 109 -9.06 -12.76 -6.37
N VAL A 110 -9.01 -11.43 -6.35
CA VAL A 110 -7.78 -10.66 -6.16
C VAL A 110 -7.19 -10.90 -4.76
N ARG A 111 -8.04 -10.93 -3.72
CA ARG A 111 -7.57 -11.20 -2.34
C ARG A 111 -6.90 -12.57 -2.20
N ALA A 112 -7.47 -13.60 -2.82
CA ALA A 112 -6.94 -14.96 -2.72
C ALA A 112 -5.53 -15.12 -3.29
N GLY A 113 -5.11 -14.26 -4.23
CA GLY A 113 -3.78 -14.30 -4.84
C GLY A 113 -2.65 -13.71 -3.97
N LEU A 114 -2.97 -13.05 -2.85
CA LEU A 114 -1.99 -12.40 -1.97
C LEU A 114 -1.77 -13.10 -0.63
N ASP A 115 -2.61 -14.09 -0.32
CA ASP A 115 -2.49 -14.94 0.86
C ASP A 115 -1.61 -16.18 0.59
N GLY A 116 -1.07 -16.34 -0.64
CA GLY A 116 -0.12 -17.37 -1.06
C GLY A 116 1.29 -16.83 -1.23
#